data_AF-A0A5D2ZYV6-F1
#
_entry.id   AF-A0A5D2ZYV6-F1
#
_cell.length_a   1.000
_cell.length_b   1.000
_cell.length_c   1.000
_cell.angle_alpha   90.00
_cell.angle_beta   90.00
_cell.angle_gamma   90.00
#
_symmetry.space_group_name_H-M   'P 1'
#
loop_
_entity.id
_entity.type
_entity.pdbx_description
1 polymer ?
#
loop_
_entity_poly.entity_id
_entity_poly.type
_entity_poly.pdbx_seq_one_letter_code
_entity_poly.pdbx_strand_id
1 'polypeptide(L)'
;MARRERCNGCKLYLMVPPEAQSIRCAVCHTITNTNNAAIARWGHVHDSLIGPRRTSPHGSGTHAFPYVYGPHQRPPQPRPPLSPVSVHGRKRALLCGLNYYGKPYGLKGSINDVKCMRYLLVEKLGFPIDSILMLTEDEKDPYKIPTKQNIRKGLKWLVYGCQPGDSLVFHFSGHGDRQIDYDNDEVDGFDEALCPLDHDTEGKIIDDEINATIVRPLPRGAMLHAIIDCCHSGTILDLPFVCRMNKEGFYIWEDQRKPSFYKGTSGGLAYCFSACDDNQVSADTTAFTKTSTRTGAMTFSFIQAVENEPGLTYGRLLNAMRNAIRDAKAGLRLSGPIATLVNKVFFGSTSQEPQLSSSYTFDIYSKRFVL
;
A
#
# COMPACT_ATOMS: atom_id res chain seq x y z
N MET A 1 15.42 31.74 6.69
CA MET A 1 15.74 30.61 7.59
C MET A 1 14.51 30.31 8.44
N ALA A 2 14.29 29.08 8.91
CA ALA A 2 13.12 28.73 9.73
C ALA A 2 13.52 28.48 11.20
N ARG A 3 12.66 28.86 12.16
CA ARG A 3 12.87 28.63 13.60
C ARG A 3 12.24 27.31 14.06
N ARG A 4 12.69 26.78 15.21
CA ARG A 4 12.10 25.60 15.85
C ARG A 4 11.23 26.01 17.04
N GLU A 5 9.95 25.68 16.97
CA GLU A 5 9.00 25.92 18.07
C GLU A 5 8.48 24.60 18.64
N ARG A 6 8.25 24.54 19.95
CA ARG A 6 7.73 23.33 20.61
C ARG A 6 6.21 23.40 20.70
N CYS A 7 5.50 22.42 20.15
CA CYS A 7 4.04 22.38 20.19
C CYS A 7 3.50 22.32 21.64
N ASN A 8 2.51 23.14 21.96
CA ASN A 8 1.91 23.16 23.31
C ASN A 8 1.17 21.87 23.69
N GLY A 9 0.63 21.12 22.71
CA GLY A 9 0.00 19.82 22.93
C GLY A 9 1.03 18.70 23.06
N CYS A 10 1.39 18.07 21.94
CA CYS A 10 2.26 16.87 21.89
C CYS A 10 3.75 17.11 22.19
N LYS A 11 4.19 18.35 22.47
CA LYS A 11 5.59 18.74 22.72
C LYS A 11 6.59 18.44 21.59
N LEU A 12 6.11 18.04 20.40
CA LEU A 12 6.93 17.89 19.19
C LEU A 12 7.51 19.25 18.76
N TYR A 13 8.76 19.25 18.27
CA TYR A 13 9.37 20.42 17.63
C TYR A 13 8.89 20.55 16.18
N LEU A 14 8.37 21.72 15.84
CA LEU A 14 7.91 22.09 14.51
C LEU A 14 8.88 23.10 13.89
N MET A 15 9.13 22.99 12.58
CA MET A 15 9.82 24.04 11.82
C MET A 15 8.79 25.12 11.44
N VAL A 16 9.08 26.37 11.77
CA VAL A 16 8.14 27.50 11.66
C VAL A 16 8.79 28.66 10.89
N PRO A 17 8.08 29.31 9.95
CA PRO A 17 8.54 30.57 9.35
C PRO A 17 8.80 31.64 10.44
N PRO A 18 9.80 32.53 10.30
CA PRO A 18 10.10 33.53 11.33
C PRO A 18 8.88 34.36 11.72
N GLU A 19 8.13 34.84 10.72
CA GLU A 19 7.01 35.78 10.90
C GLU A 19 5.73 35.12 11.44
N ALA A 20 5.63 33.78 11.44
CA ALA A 20 4.39 33.09 11.79
C ALA A 20 4.13 33.13 13.32
N GLN A 21 3.11 33.90 13.71
CA GLN A 21 2.69 34.17 15.11
C GLN A 21 1.95 33.01 15.79
N SER A 22 1.46 32.05 15.02
CA SER A 22 0.90 30.80 15.53
C SER A 22 1.11 29.67 14.53
N ILE A 23 1.14 28.43 15.02
CA ILE A 23 1.19 27.22 14.20
C ILE A 23 0.21 26.17 14.70
N ARG A 24 -0.61 25.61 13.80
CA ARG A 24 -1.42 24.43 14.06
C ARG A 24 -0.54 23.19 13.93
N CYS A 25 -0.45 22.36 14.97
CA CYS A 25 0.30 21.13 14.89
C CYS A 25 -0.31 20.14 13.88
N ALA A 26 0.50 19.58 12.98
CA ALA A 26 0.05 18.53 12.07
C ALA A 26 -0.37 17.24 12.80
N VAL A 27 0.25 16.93 13.95
CA VAL A 27 0.08 15.66 14.67
C VAL A 27 -1.10 15.68 15.65
N CYS A 28 -1.27 16.75 16.43
CA CYS A 28 -2.31 16.83 17.47
C CYS A 28 -3.28 18.01 17.31
N HIS A 29 -3.20 18.74 16.20
CA HIS A 29 -4.03 19.90 15.82
C HIS A 29 -4.10 21.08 16.81
N THR A 30 -3.40 20.99 17.95
CA THR A 30 -3.23 22.08 18.91
C THR A 30 -2.57 23.27 18.24
N ILE A 31 -3.22 24.44 18.33
CA ILE A 31 -2.65 25.71 17.89
C ILE A 31 -1.69 26.19 18.98
N THR A 32 -0.45 26.47 18.58
CA THR A 32 0.63 26.96 19.45
C THR A 32 0.96 28.39 19.01
N ASN A 33 0.70 29.36 19.87
CA ASN A 33 1.12 30.75 19.64
C ASN A 33 2.62 30.87 19.92
N THR A 34 3.35 31.54 19.05
CA THR A 34 4.83 31.53 18.99
C THR A 34 5.45 32.86 19.45
N ASN A 35 4.66 33.68 20.16
CA ASN A 35 5.03 35.01 20.63
C ASN A 35 5.66 34.93 22.03
N ASN A 36 6.99 35.04 22.12
CA ASN A 36 7.67 35.46 23.35
C ASN A 36 7.77 36.99 23.38
N ALA A 37 7.45 37.61 24.54
CA ALA A 37 7.21 39.04 24.63
C ALA A 37 8.43 39.85 25.11
N ALA A 38 9.20 40.38 24.16
CA ALA A 38 10.08 41.56 24.28
C ALA A 38 10.36 42.04 22.82
N ILE A 39 10.35 43.33 22.44
CA ILE A 39 10.46 44.59 23.17
C ILE A 39 9.26 45.54 22.84
N ALA A 40 9.16 46.67 23.55
CA ALA A 40 8.04 47.62 23.56
C ALA A 40 7.85 48.50 22.29
N ARG A 41 6.63 49.11 22.19
CA ARG A 41 6.20 50.46 21.68
C ARG A 41 7.00 51.10 20.51
N TRP A 42 6.46 51.92 19.59
CA TRP A 42 5.29 52.84 19.53
C TRP A 42 4.61 52.70 18.14
N GLY A 43 3.42 53.21 17.80
CA GLY A 43 2.43 54.06 18.50
C GLY A 43 1.14 54.25 17.67
N HIS A 44 0.27 55.20 18.04
CA HIS A 44 -0.98 55.60 17.33
C HIS A 44 -0.70 56.33 15.99
N VAL A 45 -1.63 56.66 15.08
CA VAL A 45 -3.12 56.67 15.04
C VAL A 45 -3.57 56.13 13.64
N HIS A 46 -4.78 56.25 13.04
CA HIS A 46 -6.01 57.05 13.23
C HIS A 46 -7.24 56.27 12.69
N ASP A 47 -8.46 56.80 12.89
CA ASP A 47 -9.75 56.32 12.35
C ASP A 47 -10.57 57.52 11.77
N SER A 48 -11.55 57.29 10.86
CA SER A 48 -12.84 58.04 10.70
C SER A 48 -13.44 58.09 9.27
N LEU A 49 -14.67 57.54 9.12
CA LEU A 49 -15.85 58.11 8.41
C LEU A 49 -15.76 58.39 6.87
N ILE A 50 -16.80 58.65 6.05
CA ILE A 50 -18.25 59.01 6.17
C ILE A 50 -19.08 58.21 5.10
N GLY A 51 -20.42 58.10 5.26
CA GLY A 51 -21.36 57.48 4.29
C GLY A 51 -22.07 58.42 3.29
N PRO A 52 -23.43 58.37 3.12
CA PRO A 52 -24.11 57.39 2.24
C PRO A 52 -25.28 57.98 1.37
N ARG A 53 -25.97 57.11 0.58
CA ARG A 53 -27.30 57.21 -0.16
C ARG A 53 -27.14 56.89 -1.67
N ARG A 54 -27.98 56.11 -2.39
CA ARG A 54 -29.46 55.92 -2.57
C ARG A 54 -30.11 56.82 -3.66
N THR A 55 -30.54 56.23 -4.80
CA THR A 55 -31.87 56.39 -5.47
C THR A 55 -32.02 55.51 -6.74
N SER A 56 -33.27 55.20 -7.12
CA SER A 56 -33.73 54.68 -8.45
C SER A 56 -34.78 55.67 -9.02
N PRO A 57 -35.24 55.60 -10.31
CA PRO A 57 -36.54 54.91 -10.59
C PRO A 57 -36.84 54.39 -12.05
N HIS A 58 -37.86 53.51 -12.12
CA HIS A 58 -38.91 53.18 -13.13
C HIS A 58 -38.90 53.45 -14.67
N GLY A 59 -39.56 52.51 -15.39
CA GLY A 59 -40.21 52.60 -16.74
C GLY A 59 -40.41 51.17 -17.31
N SER A 60 -41.59 50.57 -17.56
CA SER A 60 -42.75 50.88 -18.45
C SER A 60 -42.45 50.69 -19.95
N GLY A 61 -43.16 49.87 -20.76
CA GLY A 61 -44.26 48.92 -20.50
C GLY A 61 -44.81 48.23 -21.79
N THR A 62 -45.84 47.37 -21.65
CA THR A 62 -46.82 46.87 -22.68
C THR A 62 -46.38 46.28 -24.03
N HIS A 63 -46.76 45.02 -24.33
CA HIS A 63 -47.82 44.62 -25.30
C HIS A 63 -47.91 43.07 -25.42
N ALA A 64 -49.04 42.53 -25.91
CA ALA A 64 -49.27 41.08 -26.02
C ALA A 64 -50.30 40.71 -27.12
N PHE A 65 -50.07 39.60 -27.84
CA PHE A 65 -51.06 38.81 -28.59
C PHE A 65 -50.60 37.32 -28.69
N PRO A 66 -51.50 36.34 -28.91
CA PRO A 66 -51.23 34.93 -28.58
C PRO A 66 -50.94 33.99 -29.77
N TYR A 67 -50.34 32.82 -29.48
CA TYR A 67 -50.39 31.63 -30.36
C TYR A 67 -50.39 30.31 -29.55
N VAL A 68 -50.95 29.27 -30.17
CA VAL A 68 -51.24 27.91 -29.64
C VAL A 68 -51.08 26.93 -30.83
N TYR A 69 -50.65 25.67 -30.74
CA TYR A 69 -50.47 24.72 -29.61
C TYR A 69 -49.13 23.96 -29.77
N GLY A 70 -48.59 23.37 -28.69
CA GLY A 70 -47.56 22.32 -28.81
C GLY A 70 -47.29 21.58 -27.49
N PRO A 71 -47.24 20.24 -27.46
CA PRO A 71 -46.85 19.50 -26.26
C PRO A 71 -45.34 19.60 -26.04
N HIS A 72 -44.91 20.07 -24.86
CA HIS A 72 -43.49 20.14 -24.51
C HIS A 72 -42.86 18.74 -24.45
N GLN A 73 -42.14 18.36 -25.50
CA GLN A 73 -41.11 17.33 -25.40
C GLN A 73 -40.11 17.80 -24.34
N ARG A 74 -39.86 16.95 -23.33
CA ARG A 74 -38.83 17.26 -22.33
C ARG A 74 -37.48 17.38 -23.06
N PRO A 75 -36.65 18.39 -22.78
CA PRO A 75 -35.30 18.43 -23.32
C PRO A 75 -34.56 17.14 -22.90
N PRO A 76 -33.76 16.53 -23.78
CA PRO A 76 -32.99 15.35 -23.43
C PRO A 76 -32.13 15.69 -22.22
N GLN A 77 -32.27 14.92 -21.13
CA GLN A 77 -31.50 15.21 -19.92
C GLN A 77 -29.99 15.17 -20.25
N PRO A 78 -29.20 16.11 -19.71
CA PRO A 78 -27.75 16.08 -19.90
C PRO A 78 -27.26 14.71 -19.40
N ARG A 79 -26.56 13.99 -20.29
CA ARG A 79 -25.92 12.73 -19.92
C ARG A 79 -25.05 12.99 -18.69
N PRO A 80 -25.02 12.10 -17.68
CA PRO A 80 -24.10 12.26 -16.57
C PRO A 80 -22.68 12.43 -17.15
N PRO A 81 -21.87 13.38 -16.63
CA PRO A 81 -20.54 13.61 -17.15
C PRO A 81 -19.77 12.30 -17.09
N LEU A 82 -19.12 11.94 -18.21
CA LEU A 82 -18.21 10.80 -18.24
C LEU A 82 -17.19 11.01 -17.12
N SER A 83 -17.05 10.00 -16.25
CA SER A 83 -16.12 10.04 -15.12
C SER A 83 -14.75 10.51 -15.60
N PRO A 84 -14.10 11.45 -14.90
CA PRO A 84 -12.84 12.02 -15.37
C PRO A 84 -11.84 10.89 -15.63
N VAL A 85 -11.27 10.88 -16.84
CA VAL A 85 -10.28 9.86 -17.23
C VAL A 85 -9.13 9.93 -16.23
N SER A 86 -8.91 8.82 -15.53
CA SER A 86 -7.84 8.72 -14.54
C SER A 86 -6.50 8.99 -15.22
N VAL A 87 -5.66 9.79 -14.56
CA VAL A 87 -4.28 10.08 -15.01
C VAL A 87 -3.37 8.84 -14.89
N HIS A 88 -3.85 7.84 -14.14
CA HIS A 88 -3.31 6.48 -14.10
C HIS A 88 -4.22 5.54 -14.90
N GLY A 89 -3.66 4.45 -15.45
CA GLY A 89 -4.45 3.41 -16.11
C GLY A 89 -5.34 2.62 -15.15
N ARG A 90 -5.81 1.45 -15.57
CA ARG A 90 -6.74 0.66 -14.75
C ARG A 90 -6.00 0.11 -13.54
N LYS A 91 -6.59 0.31 -12.37
CA LYS A 91 -6.17 -0.33 -11.14
C LYS A 91 -6.82 -1.72 -11.05
N ARG A 92 -6.08 -2.74 -10.61
CA ARG A 92 -6.59 -4.09 -10.32
C ARG A 92 -5.80 -4.73 -9.17
N ALA A 93 -6.47 -5.53 -8.34
CA ALA A 93 -5.80 -6.25 -7.26
C ALA A 93 -6.26 -7.71 -7.13
N LEU A 94 -5.32 -8.59 -6.83
CA LEU A 94 -5.55 -9.97 -6.38
C LEU A 94 -5.12 -10.09 -4.92
N LEU A 95 -6.03 -10.47 -4.02
CA LEU A 95 -5.78 -10.58 -2.58
C LEU A 95 -6.07 -12.01 -2.10
N CYS A 96 -5.05 -12.76 -1.69
CA CYS A 96 -5.14 -14.15 -1.25
C CYS A 96 -4.88 -14.26 0.26
N GLY A 97 -5.86 -14.72 1.04
CA GLY A 97 -5.73 -14.85 2.49
C GLY A 97 -6.10 -16.25 2.97
N LEU A 98 -5.16 -16.95 3.60
CA LEU A 98 -5.32 -18.35 4.02
C LEU A 98 -5.08 -18.54 5.52
N ASN A 99 -6.12 -19.00 6.22
CA ASN A 99 -6.07 -19.42 7.63
C ASN A 99 -5.85 -20.93 7.78
N TYR A 100 -6.08 -21.75 6.74
CA TYR A 100 -5.96 -23.21 6.76
C TYR A 100 -6.80 -23.85 7.89
N TYR A 101 -8.10 -23.54 7.90
CA TYR A 101 -9.02 -23.93 8.96
C TYR A 101 -9.02 -25.45 9.19
N GLY A 102 -8.91 -25.85 10.47
CA GLY A 102 -8.88 -27.26 10.89
C GLY A 102 -7.55 -27.99 10.68
N LYS A 103 -6.56 -27.40 9.99
CA LYS A 103 -5.21 -27.97 9.85
C LYS A 103 -4.39 -27.75 11.13
N PRO A 104 -3.44 -28.64 11.47
CA PRO A 104 -2.56 -28.47 12.64
C PRO A 104 -1.65 -27.24 12.55
N TYR A 105 -1.37 -26.78 11.33
CA TYR A 105 -0.60 -25.58 11.01
C TYR A 105 -1.47 -24.31 10.82
N GLY A 106 -2.72 -24.31 11.30
CA GLY A 106 -3.69 -23.23 11.06
C GLY A 106 -3.26 -21.83 11.56
N LEU A 107 -3.43 -20.82 10.70
CA LEU A 107 -3.20 -19.40 10.97
C LEU A 107 -4.49 -18.69 11.44
N LYS A 108 -4.37 -17.44 11.86
CA LYS A 108 -5.48 -16.63 12.42
C LYS A 108 -5.54 -15.18 11.94
N GLY A 109 -4.50 -14.69 11.25
CA GLY A 109 -4.38 -13.29 10.81
C GLY A 109 -4.70 -13.08 9.34
N SER A 110 -4.36 -14.05 8.48
CA SER A 110 -4.24 -13.85 7.03
C SER A 110 -5.51 -13.44 6.30
N ILE A 111 -6.67 -13.92 6.74
CA ILE A 111 -7.96 -13.49 6.19
C ILE A 111 -8.36 -12.08 6.68
N ASN A 112 -7.84 -11.62 7.82
CA ASN A 112 -7.96 -10.22 8.27
C ASN A 112 -6.98 -9.30 7.51
N ASP A 113 -5.75 -9.75 7.25
CA ASP A 113 -4.73 -9.00 6.52
C ASP A 113 -5.23 -8.55 5.14
N VAL A 114 -5.79 -9.47 4.35
CA VAL A 114 -6.38 -9.14 3.04
C VAL A 114 -7.60 -8.23 3.13
N LYS A 115 -8.39 -8.30 4.21
CA LYS A 115 -9.53 -7.39 4.45
C LYS A 115 -9.04 -5.97 4.77
N CYS A 116 -7.96 -5.83 5.55
CA CYS A 116 -7.28 -4.55 5.79
C CYS A 116 -6.64 -3.99 4.51
N MET A 117 -5.97 -4.83 3.71
CA MET A 117 -5.40 -4.42 2.42
C MET A 117 -6.49 -3.95 1.44
N ARG A 118 -7.62 -4.68 1.36
CA ARG A 118 -8.79 -4.28 0.56
C ARG A 118 -9.34 -2.92 0.99
N TYR A 119 -9.42 -2.66 2.29
CA TYR A 119 -9.83 -1.36 2.83
C TYR A 119 -8.87 -0.24 2.42
N LEU A 120 -7.55 -0.45 2.54
CA LEU A 120 -6.53 0.52 2.10
C LEU A 120 -6.67 0.83 0.60
N LEU A 121 -6.75 -0.22 -0.24
CA LEU A 121 -6.80 -0.10 -1.69
C LEU A 121 -8.03 0.68 -2.17
N VAL A 122 -9.22 0.41 -1.62
CA VAL A 122 -10.46 1.11 -1.99
C VAL A 122 -10.48 2.53 -1.39
N GLU A 123 -10.38 2.64 -0.06
CA GLU A 123 -10.72 3.88 0.67
C GLU A 123 -9.61 4.94 0.66
N LYS A 124 -8.36 4.57 0.38
CA LYS A 124 -7.20 5.49 0.37
C LYS A 124 -6.52 5.60 -0.98
N LEU A 125 -6.51 4.52 -1.77
CA LEU A 125 -5.74 4.42 -3.02
C LEU A 125 -6.62 4.41 -4.28
N GLY A 126 -7.95 4.40 -4.14
CA GLY A 126 -8.89 4.57 -5.26
C GLY A 126 -8.98 3.38 -6.21
N PHE A 127 -8.73 2.16 -5.75
CA PHE A 127 -9.02 0.94 -6.51
C PHE A 127 -10.55 0.74 -6.57
N PRO A 128 -11.17 0.61 -7.77
CA PRO A 128 -12.57 0.24 -7.88
C PRO A 128 -12.86 -1.10 -7.18
N ILE A 129 -13.98 -1.18 -6.44
CA ILE A 129 -14.35 -2.38 -5.68
C ILE A 129 -14.46 -3.64 -6.54
N ASP A 130 -14.94 -3.49 -7.79
CA ASP A 130 -15.10 -4.57 -8.77
C ASP A 130 -13.78 -4.95 -9.48
N SER A 131 -12.71 -4.18 -9.27
CA SER A 131 -11.35 -4.49 -9.76
C SER A 131 -10.49 -5.27 -8.76
N ILE A 132 -11.09 -5.72 -7.64
CA ILE A 132 -10.40 -6.47 -6.59
C ILE A 132 -10.96 -7.89 -6.52
N LEU A 133 -10.18 -8.87 -6.96
CA LEU A 133 -10.45 -10.29 -6.75
C LEU A 133 -9.86 -10.71 -5.40
N MET A 134 -10.72 -11.15 -4.48
CA MET A 134 -10.33 -11.63 -3.16
C MET A 134 -10.57 -13.14 -3.07
N LEU A 135 -9.56 -13.90 -2.67
CA LEU A 135 -9.60 -15.35 -2.49
C LEU A 135 -9.35 -15.70 -1.01
N THR A 136 -10.36 -16.23 -0.31
CA THR A 136 -10.25 -16.62 1.11
C THR A 136 -11.19 -17.78 1.46
N GLU A 137 -10.90 -18.49 2.55
CA GLU A 137 -11.77 -19.56 3.08
C GLU A 137 -13.12 -19.06 3.64
N ASP A 138 -13.28 -17.75 3.84
CA ASP A 138 -14.55 -17.13 4.26
C ASP A 138 -15.54 -16.94 3.08
N GLU A 139 -15.09 -17.10 1.83
CA GLU A 139 -15.92 -16.93 0.64
C GLU A 139 -16.88 -18.12 0.41
N LYS A 140 -18.11 -17.84 -0.03
CA LYS A 140 -19.11 -18.87 -0.33
C LYS A 140 -19.05 -19.42 -1.76
N ASP A 141 -18.28 -18.75 -2.62
CA ASP A 141 -18.12 -19.08 -4.04
C ASP A 141 -16.93 -20.07 -4.18
N PRO A 142 -17.15 -21.30 -4.68
CA PRO A 142 -16.07 -22.27 -4.90
C PRO A 142 -14.92 -21.76 -5.79
N TYR A 143 -15.18 -20.78 -6.67
CA TYR A 143 -14.14 -20.16 -7.50
C TYR A 143 -13.31 -19.10 -6.77
N LYS A 144 -13.69 -18.74 -5.53
CA LYS A 144 -12.96 -17.81 -4.65
C LYS A 144 -12.29 -18.47 -3.44
N ILE A 145 -12.48 -19.77 -3.24
CA ILE A 145 -11.65 -20.53 -2.30
C ILE A 145 -10.20 -20.54 -2.84
N PRO A 146 -9.16 -20.26 -2.01
CA PRO A 146 -7.77 -20.11 -2.43
C PRO A 146 -7.08 -21.47 -2.69
N THR A 147 -7.64 -22.26 -3.60
CA THR A 147 -7.03 -23.46 -4.18
C THR A 147 -5.91 -23.11 -5.14
N LYS A 148 -5.00 -24.05 -5.43
CA LYS A 148 -3.91 -23.88 -6.40
C LYS A 148 -4.47 -23.44 -7.76
N GLN A 149 -5.55 -24.09 -8.19
CA GLN A 149 -6.19 -23.77 -9.47
C GLN A 149 -6.80 -22.35 -9.47
N ASN A 150 -7.42 -21.89 -8.38
CA ASN A 150 -8.05 -20.57 -8.32
C ASN A 150 -7.03 -19.45 -8.14
N ILE A 151 -5.97 -19.64 -7.36
CA ILE A 151 -4.85 -18.68 -7.27
C ILE A 151 -4.20 -18.50 -8.65
N ARG A 152 -3.92 -19.59 -9.38
CA ARG A 152 -3.40 -19.55 -10.76
C ARG A 152 -4.31 -18.83 -11.75
N LYS A 153 -5.64 -19.00 -11.63
CA LYS A 153 -6.63 -18.22 -12.42
C LYS A 153 -6.59 -16.74 -12.05
N GLY A 154 -6.52 -16.41 -10.75
CA GLY A 154 -6.44 -15.05 -10.24
C GLY A 154 -5.19 -14.32 -10.73
N LEU A 155 -4.02 -14.97 -10.68
CA LEU A 155 -2.76 -14.43 -11.19
C LEU A 155 -2.86 -14.10 -12.70
N LYS A 156 -3.42 -15.02 -13.50
CA LYS A 156 -3.66 -14.79 -14.94
C LYS A 156 -4.67 -13.67 -15.20
N TRP A 157 -5.72 -13.56 -14.38
CA TRP A 157 -6.72 -12.48 -14.46
C TRP A 157 -6.12 -11.09 -14.12
N LEU A 158 -5.19 -11.02 -13.17
CA LEU A 158 -4.57 -9.77 -12.72
C LEU A 158 -3.87 -9.05 -13.88
N VAL A 159 -3.05 -9.78 -14.64
CA VAL A 159 -2.34 -9.26 -15.83
C VAL A 159 -3.14 -9.33 -17.13
N TYR A 160 -4.33 -9.94 -17.14
CA TYR A 160 -5.08 -10.16 -18.38
C TYR A 160 -5.35 -8.85 -19.14
N GLY A 161 -4.89 -8.77 -20.39
CA GLY A 161 -5.05 -7.58 -21.23
C GLY A 161 -4.47 -6.31 -20.61
N CYS A 162 -3.41 -6.39 -19.80
CA CYS A 162 -2.73 -5.26 -19.19
C CYS A 162 -2.22 -4.25 -20.24
N GLN A 163 -2.25 -2.96 -19.90
CA GLN A 163 -1.90 -1.85 -20.79
C GLN A 163 -0.93 -0.85 -20.11
N PRO A 164 -0.18 -0.04 -20.89
CA PRO A 164 0.65 1.02 -20.33
C PRO A 164 -0.14 1.96 -19.41
N GLY A 165 0.36 2.18 -18.20
CA GLY A 165 -0.29 2.97 -17.15
C GLY A 165 -1.16 2.18 -16.18
N ASP A 166 -1.54 0.93 -16.47
CA ASP A 166 -2.23 0.07 -15.49
C ASP A 166 -1.37 -0.14 -14.23
N SER A 167 -2.02 -0.21 -13.08
CA SER A 167 -1.39 -0.54 -11.79
C SER A 167 -2.03 -1.79 -11.20
N LEU A 168 -1.19 -2.78 -10.90
CA LEU A 168 -1.58 -4.11 -10.47
C LEU A 168 -1.03 -4.36 -9.06
N VAL A 169 -1.88 -4.87 -8.16
CA VAL A 169 -1.47 -5.31 -6.82
C VAL A 169 -1.68 -6.81 -6.69
N PHE A 170 -0.65 -7.53 -6.25
CA PHE A 170 -0.77 -8.88 -5.73
C PHE A 170 -0.49 -8.86 -4.24
N HIS A 171 -1.40 -9.37 -3.42
CA HIS A 171 -1.18 -9.53 -1.99
C HIS A 171 -1.49 -10.96 -1.59
N PHE A 172 -0.56 -11.56 -0.84
CA PHE A 172 -0.72 -12.87 -0.23
C PHE A 172 -0.43 -12.77 1.27
N SER A 173 -1.29 -13.35 2.10
CA SER A 173 -0.97 -13.67 3.50
C SER A 173 -1.35 -15.13 3.75
N GLY A 174 -0.45 -15.89 4.35
CA GLY A 174 -0.60 -17.33 4.51
C GLY A 174 0.73 -18.02 4.83
N HIS A 175 0.87 -19.29 4.45
CA HIS A 175 2.13 -20.02 4.50
C HIS A 175 2.92 -19.88 3.21
N GLY A 176 4.23 -19.74 3.38
CA GLY A 176 5.25 -19.87 2.36
C GLY A 176 6.31 -20.84 2.87
N ASP A 177 6.95 -21.54 1.94
CA ASP A 177 7.84 -22.66 2.19
C ASP A 177 8.86 -22.72 1.05
N ARG A 178 9.90 -23.55 1.17
CA ARG A 178 10.91 -23.74 0.12
C ARG A 178 10.79 -25.09 -0.57
N GLN A 179 11.39 -25.22 -1.74
CA GLN A 179 11.67 -26.50 -2.42
C GLN A 179 13.13 -26.50 -2.88
N ILE A 180 13.67 -27.67 -3.25
CA ILE A 180 15.03 -27.74 -3.80
C ILE A 180 14.97 -27.25 -5.25
N ASP A 181 15.81 -26.29 -5.59
CA ASP A 181 16.00 -25.83 -6.98
C ASP A 181 16.53 -26.99 -7.84
N TYR A 182 15.82 -27.29 -8.94
CA TYR A 182 16.15 -28.37 -9.86
C TYR A 182 16.74 -27.91 -11.21
N ASP A 183 16.58 -26.65 -11.61
CA ASP A 183 17.13 -26.13 -12.88
C ASP A 183 18.39 -25.27 -12.70
N ASN A 184 18.69 -24.93 -11.44
CA ASN A 184 19.83 -24.19 -10.92
C ASN A 184 19.76 -22.69 -11.25
N ASP A 185 18.56 -22.08 -11.24
CA ASP A 185 18.36 -20.64 -11.41
C ASP A 185 18.40 -19.79 -10.12
N GLU A 186 18.28 -20.38 -8.92
CA GLU A 186 18.30 -19.65 -7.63
C GLU A 186 19.63 -19.65 -6.86
N VAL A 187 19.98 -18.52 -6.26
CA VAL A 187 21.34 -18.24 -5.78
C VAL A 187 21.72 -19.04 -4.53
N ASP A 188 20.75 -19.39 -3.68
CA ASP A 188 20.97 -20.28 -2.52
C ASP A 188 20.54 -21.74 -2.74
N GLY A 189 19.99 -22.06 -3.92
CA GLY A 189 19.60 -23.41 -4.33
C GLY A 189 18.19 -23.86 -3.88
N PHE A 190 17.28 -22.92 -3.57
CA PHE A 190 15.91 -23.24 -3.18
C PHE A 190 14.86 -22.34 -3.84
N ASP A 191 13.91 -22.94 -4.58
CA ASP A 191 12.68 -22.26 -4.99
C ASP A 191 11.92 -21.77 -3.75
N GLU A 192 11.47 -20.52 -3.78
CA GLU A 192 10.47 -19.98 -2.89
C GLU A 192 9.06 -20.37 -3.36
N ALA A 193 8.17 -20.78 -2.45
CA ALA A 193 6.85 -21.27 -2.84
C ALA A 193 5.72 -20.83 -1.90
N LEU A 194 4.61 -20.38 -2.49
CA LEU A 194 3.34 -20.15 -1.78
C LEU A 194 2.63 -21.49 -1.55
N CYS A 195 1.94 -21.64 -0.42
CA CYS A 195 1.13 -22.81 -0.10
C CYS A 195 -0.38 -22.53 -0.26
N PRO A 196 -1.03 -22.97 -1.36
CA PRO A 196 -2.50 -22.98 -1.49
C PRO A 196 -3.21 -23.78 -0.39
N LEU A 197 -4.55 -23.66 -0.31
CA LEU A 197 -5.34 -24.40 0.69
C LEU A 197 -5.26 -25.93 0.53
N ASP A 198 -5.05 -26.37 -0.71
CA ASP A 198 -4.96 -27.74 -1.20
C ASP A 198 -3.51 -28.20 -1.47
N HIS A 199 -2.50 -27.51 -0.91
CA HIS A 199 -1.09 -27.85 -1.14
C HIS A 199 -0.68 -29.27 -0.70
N ASP A 200 -1.38 -29.86 0.29
CA ASP A 200 -1.18 -31.26 0.70
C ASP A 200 -1.41 -32.27 -0.44
N THR A 201 -2.21 -31.91 -1.47
CA THR A 201 -2.62 -32.81 -2.57
C THR A 201 -2.22 -32.28 -3.95
N GLU A 202 -2.34 -30.97 -4.19
CA GLU A 202 -2.03 -30.32 -5.46
C GLU A 202 -0.61 -29.72 -5.50
N GLY A 203 0.11 -29.74 -4.37
CA GLY A 203 1.44 -29.15 -4.19
C GLY A 203 1.43 -27.62 -4.07
N LYS A 204 2.62 -27.04 -3.91
CA LYS A 204 2.86 -25.60 -3.75
C LYS A 204 2.78 -24.84 -5.09
N ILE A 205 2.84 -23.51 -5.09
CA ILE A 205 3.09 -22.67 -6.28
C ILE A 205 4.46 -22.02 -6.11
N ILE A 206 5.42 -22.37 -6.97
CA ILE A 206 6.77 -21.78 -6.97
C ILE A 206 6.79 -20.38 -7.57
N ASP A 207 7.77 -19.60 -7.14
CA ASP A 207 8.24 -18.35 -7.72
C ASP A 207 8.33 -18.33 -9.25
N ASP A 208 9.01 -19.28 -9.93
CA ASP A 208 9.11 -19.25 -11.41
C ASP A 208 7.73 -19.31 -12.07
N GLU A 209 6.78 -20.05 -11.49
CA GLU A 209 5.41 -20.09 -11.97
C GLU A 209 4.70 -18.73 -11.78
N ILE A 210 5.02 -18.00 -10.71
CA ILE A 210 4.53 -16.65 -10.43
C ILE A 210 5.20 -15.64 -11.36
N ASN A 211 6.53 -15.68 -11.54
CA ASN A 211 7.28 -14.81 -12.44
C ASN A 211 6.78 -14.97 -13.89
N ALA A 212 6.71 -16.22 -14.38
CA ALA A 212 6.18 -16.54 -15.70
C ALA A 212 4.74 -16.08 -15.90
N THR A 213 3.92 -16.05 -14.83
CA THR A 213 2.51 -15.66 -14.90
C THR A 213 2.28 -14.15 -14.77
N ILE A 214 2.99 -13.41 -13.90
CA ILE A 214 2.70 -12.00 -13.60
C ILE A 214 3.86 -11.00 -13.79
N VAL A 215 5.13 -11.43 -13.79
CA VAL A 215 6.29 -10.53 -13.95
C VAL A 215 6.75 -10.50 -15.41
N ARG A 216 7.09 -11.67 -15.96
CA ARG A 216 7.56 -11.89 -17.32
C ARG A 216 6.67 -11.23 -18.39
N PRO A 217 5.33 -11.34 -18.37
CA PRO A 217 4.46 -10.70 -19.37
C PRO A 217 4.16 -9.21 -19.13
N LEU A 218 4.63 -8.58 -18.05
CA LEU A 218 4.25 -7.22 -17.67
C LEU A 218 4.74 -6.17 -18.70
N PRO A 219 3.85 -5.48 -19.44
CA PRO A 219 4.23 -4.67 -20.60
C PRO A 219 4.79 -3.29 -20.21
N ARG A 220 5.53 -2.67 -21.14
CA ARG A 220 6.09 -1.31 -20.98
C ARG A 220 5.07 -0.31 -20.42
N GLY A 221 5.41 0.27 -19.27
CA GLY A 221 4.62 1.31 -18.60
C GLY A 221 3.50 0.79 -17.69
N ALA A 222 3.24 -0.52 -17.65
CA ALA A 222 2.44 -1.11 -16.56
C ALA A 222 3.29 -1.27 -15.29
N MET A 223 2.62 -1.32 -14.14
CA MET A 223 3.26 -1.45 -12.83
C MET A 223 2.63 -2.58 -12.01
N LEU A 224 3.46 -3.38 -11.36
CA LEU A 224 3.06 -4.46 -10.46
C LEU A 224 3.71 -4.25 -9.08
N HIS A 225 2.90 -4.36 -8.03
CA HIS A 225 3.35 -4.39 -6.65
C HIS A 225 2.87 -5.68 -5.98
N ALA A 226 3.81 -6.51 -5.56
CA ALA A 226 3.56 -7.63 -4.67
C ALA A 226 3.77 -7.22 -3.20
N ILE A 227 2.90 -7.71 -2.31
CA ILE A 227 2.96 -7.54 -0.86
C ILE A 227 2.72 -8.92 -0.23
N ILE A 228 3.79 -9.59 0.21
CA ILE A 228 3.78 -11.03 0.56
C ILE A 228 4.09 -11.23 2.04
N ASP A 229 3.07 -11.59 2.83
CA ASP A 229 3.13 -11.82 4.28
C ASP A 229 3.16 -13.33 4.57
N CYS A 230 4.29 -13.95 4.26
CA CYS A 230 4.59 -15.33 4.63
C CYS A 230 6.10 -15.52 4.86
N CYS A 231 6.47 -16.56 5.61
CA CYS A 231 7.86 -16.99 5.73
C CYS A 231 8.43 -17.41 4.36
N HIS A 232 9.75 -17.36 4.20
CA HIS A 232 10.45 -17.73 2.96
C HIS A 232 9.82 -17.03 1.74
N SER A 233 9.98 -15.71 1.65
CA SER A 233 9.33 -14.90 0.62
C SER A 233 10.21 -13.79 0.02
N GLY A 234 11.51 -13.77 0.31
CA GLY A 234 12.43 -12.73 -0.19
C GLY A 234 12.41 -12.60 -1.71
N THR A 235 12.45 -13.75 -2.39
CA THR A 235 12.67 -13.88 -3.83
C THR A 235 11.43 -14.37 -4.59
N ILE A 236 10.27 -14.56 -3.93
CA ILE A 236 8.99 -15.16 -4.39
C ILE A 236 8.31 -14.61 -5.69
N LEU A 237 8.93 -13.66 -6.39
CA LEU A 237 8.54 -13.15 -7.71
C LEU A 237 9.67 -13.22 -8.75
N ASP A 238 10.81 -13.81 -8.40
CA ASP A 238 12.07 -13.81 -9.14
C ASP A 238 12.46 -12.41 -9.59
N LEU A 239 12.60 -11.48 -8.63
CA LEU A 239 12.95 -10.11 -8.97
C LEU A 239 14.48 -9.92 -8.93
N PRO A 240 15.11 -9.55 -10.06
CA PRO A 240 16.56 -9.61 -10.26
C PRO A 240 17.40 -8.72 -9.33
N PHE A 241 16.78 -7.79 -8.61
CA PHE A 241 17.47 -6.92 -7.67
C PHE A 241 16.80 -6.95 -6.30
N VAL A 242 17.58 -7.25 -5.26
CA VAL A 242 17.14 -7.29 -3.86
C VAL A 242 17.72 -6.09 -3.11
N CYS A 243 16.91 -5.43 -2.29
CA CYS A 243 17.26 -4.23 -1.56
C CYS A 243 17.51 -4.57 -0.08
N ARG A 244 18.79 -4.67 0.32
CA ARG A 244 19.19 -4.96 1.71
C ARG A 244 19.75 -3.73 2.40
N MET A 245 19.68 -3.72 3.72
CA MET A 245 20.30 -2.67 4.54
C MET A 245 21.73 -3.09 4.88
N ASN A 246 22.71 -2.21 4.63
CA ASN A 246 24.09 -2.43 5.03
C ASN A 246 24.31 -2.14 6.54
N LYS A 247 25.51 -2.43 7.04
CA LYS A 247 25.87 -2.25 8.47
C LYS A 247 25.81 -0.78 8.91
N GLU A 248 25.89 0.13 7.95
CA GLU A 248 25.88 1.58 8.09
C GLU A 248 24.44 2.16 8.11
N GLY A 249 23.41 1.33 7.92
CA GLY A 249 21.99 1.72 7.98
C GLY A 249 21.41 2.27 6.67
N PHE A 250 22.11 2.11 5.55
CA PHE A 250 21.67 2.52 4.21
C PHE A 250 21.20 1.31 3.41
N TYR A 251 20.23 1.52 2.52
CA TYR A 251 19.78 0.48 1.59
C TYR A 251 20.68 0.46 0.36
N ILE A 252 21.10 -0.75 -0.02
CA ILE A 252 21.86 -1.05 -1.23
C ILE A 252 21.10 -2.06 -2.08
N TRP A 253 21.35 -2.05 -3.39
CA TRP A 253 20.82 -3.06 -4.31
C TRP A 253 21.88 -4.14 -4.56
N GLU A 254 21.48 -5.38 -4.32
CA GLU A 254 22.18 -6.60 -4.72
C GLU A 254 21.61 -7.09 -6.05
N ASP A 255 22.46 -7.61 -6.93
CA ASP A 255 22.11 -8.15 -8.24
C ASP A 255 22.13 -9.68 -8.17
N GLN A 256 20.97 -10.32 -8.31
CA GLN A 256 20.79 -11.76 -8.16
C GLN A 256 20.72 -12.48 -9.52
N ARG A 257 21.03 -11.80 -10.63
CA ARG A 257 20.87 -12.35 -11.99
C ARG A 257 21.92 -13.41 -12.33
N LYS A 258 21.48 -14.65 -12.55
CA LYS A 258 22.27 -15.66 -13.27
C LYS A 258 22.17 -15.43 -14.79
N PRO A 259 23.29 -15.37 -15.55
CA PRO A 259 23.26 -15.03 -16.99
C PRO A 259 22.42 -15.94 -17.88
N SER A 260 22.16 -17.20 -17.47
CA SER A 260 21.40 -18.17 -18.25
C SER A 260 19.87 -18.01 -18.15
N PHE A 261 19.37 -17.25 -17.17
CA PHE A 261 17.96 -17.27 -16.77
C PHE A 261 17.34 -15.87 -16.79
N TYR A 262 16.18 -15.73 -17.45
CA TYR A 262 15.53 -14.43 -17.63
C TYR A 262 14.42 -14.17 -16.61
N LYS A 263 14.83 -13.63 -15.45
CA LYS A 263 13.95 -13.21 -14.35
C LYS A 263 13.31 -11.81 -14.55
N GLY A 264 13.31 -11.27 -15.78
CA GLY A 264 12.90 -9.88 -16.09
C GLY A 264 11.44 -9.69 -16.55
N THR A 265 11.04 -8.43 -16.77
CA THR A 265 9.70 -8.02 -17.26
C THR A 265 9.71 -7.70 -18.76
N SER A 266 8.54 -7.75 -19.41
CA SER A 266 8.30 -7.25 -20.78
C SER A 266 8.30 -5.70 -20.88
N GLY A 267 9.18 -5.04 -20.13
CA GLY A 267 9.37 -3.58 -20.06
C GLY A 267 8.53 -2.88 -18.98
N GLY A 268 7.62 -3.58 -18.31
CA GLY A 268 6.89 -3.07 -17.14
C GLY A 268 7.76 -3.01 -15.88
N LEU A 269 7.24 -2.40 -14.81
CA LEU A 269 7.96 -2.25 -13.55
C LEU A 269 7.33 -3.15 -12.48
N ALA A 270 8.09 -4.10 -11.92
CA ALA A 270 7.64 -4.97 -10.85
C ALA A 270 8.42 -4.70 -9.56
N TYR A 271 7.71 -4.71 -8.43
CA TYR A 271 8.24 -4.54 -7.07
C TYR A 271 7.61 -5.58 -6.15
N CYS A 272 8.37 -6.12 -5.20
CA CYS A 272 7.85 -6.97 -4.13
C CYS A 272 8.26 -6.42 -2.76
N PHE A 273 7.31 -6.37 -1.82
CA PHE A 273 7.57 -6.22 -0.39
C PHE A 273 7.29 -7.55 0.30
N SER A 274 8.29 -8.11 0.96
CA SER A 274 8.24 -9.45 1.54
C SER A 274 8.80 -9.49 2.96
N ALA A 275 8.48 -10.58 3.69
CA ALA A 275 8.96 -10.81 5.05
C ALA A 275 10.19 -11.73 5.04
N CYS A 276 11.36 -11.16 5.34
CA CYS A 276 12.60 -11.90 5.56
C CYS A 276 12.78 -12.14 7.07
N ASP A 277 13.35 -13.27 7.49
CA ASP A 277 13.70 -13.53 8.89
C ASP A 277 15.22 -13.68 9.05
N ASP A 278 15.80 -13.09 10.10
CA ASP A 278 17.26 -12.98 10.27
C ASP A 278 17.97 -14.34 10.46
N ASN A 279 17.22 -15.38 10.87
CA ASN A 279 17.75 -16.68 11.27
C ASN A 279 17.54 -17.81 10.23
N GLN A 280 17.23 -17.51 8.97
CA GLN A 280 17.03 -18.54 7.93
C GLN A 280 18.36 -19.16 7.44
N VAL A 281 19.00 -19.96 8.30
CA VAL A 281 20.13 -20.83 7.95
C VAL A 281 19.60 -22.21 7.56
N SER A 282 20.10 -22.75 6.45
CA SER A 282 19.53 -23.91 5.75
C SER A 282 19.70 -25.26 6.45
N ALA A 283 18.90 -25.53 7.50
CA ALA A 283 18.72 -26.88 8.06
C ALA A 283 17.49 -27.04 8.96
N ASP A 284 16.27 -27.15 8.40
CA ASP A 284 15.26 -28.10 8.93
C ASP A 284 14.04 -28.29 7.99
N THR A 285 13.69 -29.54 7.66
CA THR A 285 12.54 -29.88 6.80
C THR A 285 11.21 -29.87 7.58
N THR A 286 11.10 -29.03 8.60
CA THR A 286 10.06 -29.09 9.64
C THR A 286 9.44 -27.72 9.97
N ALA A 287 9.54 -26.76 9.04
CA ALA A 287 9.10 -25.35 9.17
C ALA A 287 7.65 -25.14 9.67
N PHE A 288 6.76 -26.13 9.50
CA PHE A 288 5.39 -26.10 10.02
C PHE A 288 5.27 -26.42 11.53
N THR A 289 6.37 -26.71 12.24
CA THR A 289 6.32 -27.24 13.61
C THR A 289 6.71 -26.22 14.70
N LYS A 290 5.69 -25.83 15.47
CA LYS A 290 5.79 -25.40 16.89
C LYS A 290 6.52 -24.08 17.22
N THR A 291 6.08 -22.97 16.66
CA THR A 291 6.05 -21.69 17.42
C THR A 291 4.73 -20.95 17.26
N SER A 292 4.24 -20.38 18.35
CA SER A 292 2.85 -19.91 18.44
C SER A 292 2.65 -18.53 17.81
N THR A 293 1.83 -18.48 16.76
CA THR A 293 0.86 -17.41 16.41
C THR A 293 1.38 -16.04 15.92
N ARG A 294 0.58 -15.45 15.01
CA ARG A 294 0.51 -14.02 14.57
C ARG A 294 1.31 -13.63 13.31
N THR A 295 0.84 -14.13 12.17
CA THR A 295 0.98 -13.51 10.83
C THR A 295 0.48 -12.06 10.80
N GLY A 296 0.89 -11.28 9.79
CA GLY A 296 0.31 -9.96 9.50
C GLY A 296 1.21 -8.77 9.84
N ALA A 297 2.43 -8.97 10.35
CA ALA A 297 3.31 -7.87 10.76
C ALA A 297 3.84 -7.04 9.57
N MET A 298 4.09 -7.70 8.43
CA MET A 298 4.51 -7.01 7.21
C MET A 298 3.34 -6.24 6.59
N THR A 299 2.16 -6.86 6.48
CA THR A 299 0.93 -6.22 5.96
C THR A 299 0.50 -5.05 6.84
N PHE A 300 0.50 -5.24 8.16
CA PHE A 300 0.19 -4.17 9.11
C PHE A 300 1.15 -2.99 8.97
N SER A 301 2.46 -3.26 9.00
CA SER A 301 3.47 -2.20 8.94
C SER A 301 3.47 -1.48 7.59
N PHE A 302 3.20 -2.19 6.49
CA PHE A 302 2.96 -1.60 5.17
C PHE A 302 1.76 -0.65 5.18
N ILE A 303 0.60 -1.10 5.67
CA ILE A 303 -0.62 -0.28 5.74
C ILE A 303 -0.40 0.95 6.62
N GLN A 304 0.23 0.78 7.80
CA GLN A 304 0.54 1.89 8.70
C GLN A 304 1.47 2.91 8.03
N ALA A 305 2.53 2.46 7.35
CA ALA A 305 3.45 3.34 6.65
C ALA A 305 2.77 4.10 5.49
N VAL A 306 1.92 3.43 4.70
CA VAL A 306 1.18 4.04 3.59
C VAL A 306 0.16 5.07 4.07
N GLU A 307 -0.55 4.83 5.20
CA GLU A 307 -1.51 5.80 5.73
C GLU A 307 -0.87 7.03 6.41
N ASN A 308 0.32 6.89 7.02
CA ASN A 308 0.85 7.91 7.95
C ASN A 308 2.06 8.71 7.47
N GLU A 309 2.78 8.29 6.42
CA GLU A 309 4.01 8.97 5.97
C GLU A 309 3.75 10.05 4.88
N PRO A 310 3.81 11.35 5.19
CA PRO A 310 3.52 12.41 4.21
C PRO A 310 4.66 12.53 3.19
N GLY A 311 4.36 12.34 1.91
CA GLY A 311 5.36 12.39 0.83
C GLY A 311 6.18 11.11 0.72
N LEU A 312 5.51 9.96 0.75
CA LEU A 312 6.10 8.63 0.77
C LEU A 312 7.01 8.33 -0.43
N THR A 313 8.21 7.81 -0.13
CA THR A 313 9.20 7.24 -1.05
C THR A 313 9.55 5.83 -0.59
N TYR A 314 10.11 4.97 -1.45
CA TYR A 314 10.34 3.55 -1.12
C TYR A 314 11.23 3.37 0.13
N GLY A 315 12.26 4.21 0.30
CA GLY A 315 13.12 4.20 1.48
C GLY A 315 12.42 4.68 2.75
N ARG A 316 11.46 5.61 2.64
CA ARG A 316 10.61 6.01 3.78
C ARG A 316 9.59 4.93 4.13
N LEU A 317 9.02 4.25 3.13
CA LEU A 317 8.12 3.11 3.33
C LEU A 317 8.82 2.00 4.10
N LEU A 318 9.98 1.53 3.63
CA LEU A 318 10.74 0.48 4.31
C LEU A 318 11.20 0.88 5.72
N ASN A 319 11.62 2.14 5.93
CA ASN A 319 11.98 2.63 7.26
C ASN A 319 10.78 2.73 8.21
N ALA A 320 9.63 3.20 7.73
CA ALA A 320 8.40 3.22 8.53
C ALA A 320 7.94 1.79 8.86
N MET A 321 8.07 0.84 7.91
CA MET A 321 7.77 -0.57 8.13
C MET A 321 8.69 -1.19 9.19
N ARG A 322 10.02 -1.02 9.08
CA ARG A 322 11.00 -1.48 10.09
C ARG A 322 10.71 -0.88 11.47
N ASN A 323 10.43 0.41 11.55
CA ASN A 323 10.08 1.08 12.80
C ASN A 323 8.78 0.49 13.39
N ALA A 324 7.72 0.33 12.61
CA ALA A 324 6.45 -0.24 13.08
C ALA A 324 6.62 -1.68 13.60
N ILE A 325 7.39 -2.53 12.93
CA ILE A 325 7.66 -3.91 13.40
C ILE A 325 8.50 -3.89 14.70
N ARG A 326 9.52 -3.03 14.79
CA ARG A 326 10.34 -2.89 16.02
C ARG A 326 9.52 -2.34 17.20
N ASP A 327 8.66 -1.36 16.95
CA ASP A 327 7.87 -0.71 17.98
C ASP A 327 6.73 -1.64 18.45
N ALA A 328 6.22 -2.51 17.57
CA ALA A 328 5.38 -3.64 17.92
C ALA A 328 6.11 -4.70 18.77
N LYS A 329 7.36 -5.09 18.41
CA LYS A 329 8.24 -5.94 19.24
C LYS A 329 8.43 -5.33 20.65
N ALA A 330 8.45 -4.00 20.77
CA ALA A 330 8.58 -3.27 22.03
C ALA A 330 7.25 -3.09 22.81
N GLY A 331 6.12 -3.61 22.32
CA GLY A 331 4.82 -3.55 23.00
C GLY A 331 4.15 -2.16 23.02
N LEU A 332 4.58 -1.24 22.16
CA LEU A 332 4.01 0.11 22.08
C LEU A 332 2.60 0.07 21.44
N ARG A 333 1.61 0.66 22.11
CA ARG A 333 0.21 0.68 21.63
C ARG A 333 0.01 1.69 20.51
N LEU A 334 -0.74 1.27 19.49
CA LEU A 334 -0.89 1.99 18.23
C LEU A 334 -2.07 2.97 18.24
N SER A 335 -1.94 4.06 17.47
CA SER A 335 -2.93 5.13 17.32
C SER A 335 -3.31 5.29 15.84
N GLY A 336 -4.59 5.47 15.55
CA GLY A 336 -5.11 5.66 14.17
C GLY A 336 -6.50 5.05 13.97
N PRO A 337 -7.13 5.24 12.79
CA PRO A 337 -8.49 4.76 12.53
C PRO A 337 -8.64 3.24 12.61
N ILE A 338 -7.66 2.50 12.08
CA ILE A 338 -7.64 1.02 12.06
C ILE A 338 -7.09 0.45 13.39
N ALA A 339 -6.58 1.29 14.29
CA ALA A 339 -5.91 0.83 15.51
C ALA A 339 -6.85 0.11 16.51
N THR A 340 -8.17 0.33 16.46
CA THR A 340 -9.14 -0.45 17.27
C THR A 340 -9.35 -1.87 16.74
N LEU A 341 -9.12 -2.09 15.44
CA LEU A 341 -9.11 -3.41 14.81
C LEU A 341 -7.77 -4.12 15.11
N VAL A 342 -6.65 -3.39 14.98
CA VAL A 342 -5.29 -3.93 15.09
C VAL A 342 -4.79 -4.10 16.53
N ASN A 343 -5.17 -3.25 17.51
CA ASN A 343 -4.72 -3.41 18.90
C ASN A 343 -5.25 -4.70 19.60
N LYS A 344 -6.02 -5.54 18.91
CA LYS A 344 -6.34 -6.92 19.32
C LYS A 344 -5.30 -7.94 18.83
N VAL A 345 -4.54 -7.61 17.79
CA VAL A 345 -3.40 -8.37 17.28
C VAL A 345 -2.18 -8.00 18.12
N PHE A 346 -1.95 -8.76 19.18
CA PHE A 346 -0.65 -8.80 19.83
C PHE A 346 0.33 -9.41 18.82
N PHE A 347 1.40 -8.72 18.41
CA PHE A 347 2.46 -9.35 17.64
C PHE A 347 3.37 -10.17 18.58
N GLY A 348 3.91 -11.30 18.10
CA GLY A 348 4.89 -12.07 18.85
C GLY A 348 6.28 -11.43 18.80
N SER A 349 7.29 -12.12 19.31
CA SER A 349 8.70 -11.80 19.04
C SER A 349 9.11 -12.25 17.63
N THR A 350 8.38 -11.77 16.62
CA THR A 350 8.55 -12.13 15.19
C THR A 350 9.80 -11.45 14.64
N SER A 351 10.90 -12.19 14.42
CA SER A 351 12.19 -11.61 13.98
C SER A 351 12.10 -10.84 12.67
N GLN A 352 11.15 -11.20 11.79
CA GLN A 352 10.76 -10.51 10.55
C GLN A 352 11.27 -9.06 10.35
N GLU A 353 11.93 -8.86 9.22
CA GLU A 353 12.28 -7.58 8.60
C GLU A 353 11.60 -7.44 7.22
N PRO A 354 11.23 -6.22 6.80
CA PRO A 354 10.69 -5.97 5.48
C PRO A 354 11.82 -5.90 4.44
N GLN A 355 11.73 -6.73 3.42
CA GLN A 355 12.61 -6.71 2.26
C GLN A 355 11.88 -6.07 1.06
N LEU A 356 12.63 -5.41 0.18
CA LEU A 356 12.13 -4.94 -1.13
C LEU A 356 12.94 -5.64 -2.22
N SER A 357 12.28 -6.17 -3.24
CA SER A 357 12.91 -6.59 -4.49
C SER A 357 12.24 -5.94 -5.70
N SER A 358 12.94 -5.85 -6.83
CA SER A 358 12.55 -5.02 -7.99
C SER A 358 13.06 -5.57 -9.32
N SER A 359 12.32 -5.30 -10.41
CA SER A 359 12.77 -5.61 -11.78
C SER A 359 13.93 -4.74 -12.28
N TYR A 360 14.27 -3.67 -11.57
CA TYR A 360 15.40 -2.76 -11.86
C TYR A 360 15.83 -1.97 -10.62
N THR A 361 17.08 -1.46 -10.58
CA THR A 361 17.59 -0.64 -9.47
C THR A 361 17.20 0.84 -9.59
N PHE A 362 17.01 1.51 -8.45
CA PHE A 362 16.68 2.95 -8.40
C PHE A 362 17.03 3.57 -7.04
N ASP A 363 17.15 4.90 -6.98
CA ASP A 363 17.21 5.62 -5.69
C ASP A 363 15.86 5.52 -4.96
N ILE A 364 15.81 4.69 -3.93
CA ILE A 364 14.62 4.44 -3.13
C ILE A 364 14.20 5.66 -2.30
N TYR A 365 15.13 6.54 -1.95
CA TYR A 365 14.87 7.71 -1.11
C TYR A 365 14.22 8.83 -1.91
N SER A 366 14.56 8.97 -3.20
CA SER A 366 13.93 9.94 -4.12
C SER A 366 12.70 9.40 -4.86
N LYS A 367 12.66 8.10 -5.23
CA LYS A 367 11.50 7.55 -5.96
C LYS A 367 10.26 7.53 -5.06
N ARG A 368 9.22 8.28 -5.44
CA ARG A 368 7.91 8.27 -4.77
C ARG A 368 7.24 6.91 -4.89
N PHE A 369 6.61 6.47 -3.79
CA PHE A 369 5.72 5.31 -3.78
C PHE A 369 4.34 5.72 -4.29
N VAL A 370 3.77 4.92 -5.21
CA VAL A 370 2.46 5.13 -5.84
C VAL A 370 1.87 3.76 -6.15
N LEU A 371 0.57 3.62 -5.89
CA LEU A 371 -0.34 2.54 -6.29
C LEU A 371 -1.55 3.15 -7.01
#